data_AF-A0A970SQ49-F1
#
_entry.id   AF-A0A970SQ49-F1
#
_cell.length_a   1.000
_cell.length_b   1.000
_cell.length_c   1.000
_cell.angle_alpha   90.00
_cell.angle_beta   90.00
_cell.angle_gamma   90.00
#
_symmetry.space_group_name_H-M   'P 1'
#
loop_
_entity.id
_entity.type
_entity.pdbx_description
1 polymer ?
#
loop_
_entity_poly.entity_id
_entity_poly.type
_entity_poly.pdbx_seq_one_letter_code
_entity_poly.pdbx_strand_id
1 'polypeptide(L)'
;MEPELAGMIVERYLEALDQTSHLIAGAPESKLPCDQSLIKEAIKLVLAKTSKFDERFMILQEAYSKLGLFIPDQDAEIVALAEEAVVTMDPLNEGFRYLAKHGTIQKKIQADMFILTEELNQYISGQADS
;
A
#
# COMPACT_ATOMS: atom_id res chain seq x y z
N MET A 1 2.70 -11.88 -17.73
CA MET A 1 1.85 -10.68 -17.92
C MET A 1 2.35 -9.91 -19.13
N GLU A 2 1.46 -9.42 -19.99
CA GLU A 2 1.84 -8.57 -21.13
C GLU A 2 2.25 -7.16 -20.67
N PRO A 3 3.22 -6.48 -21.32
CA PRO A 3 3.70 -5.17 -20.88
C PRO A 3 2.63 -4.09 -20.82
N GLU A 4 1.68 -4.08 -21.76
CA GLU A 4 0.58 -3.11 -21.80
C GLU A 4 -0.37 -3.30 -20.62
N LEU A 5 -0.73 -4.55 -20.32
CA LEU A 5 -1.54 -4.89 -19.15
C LEU A 5 -0.85 -4.50 -17.84
N ALA A 6 0.46 -4.74 -17.73
CA ALA A 6 1.23 -4.32 -16.55
C ALA A 6 1.22 -2.80 -16.37
N GLY A 7 1.41 -2.03 -17.45
CA GLY A 7 1.31 -0.58 -17.44
C GLY A 7 -0.06 -0.09 -16.94
N MET A 8 -1.15 -0.65 -17.48
CA MET A 8 -2.51 -0.29 -17.08
C MET A 8 -2.79 -0.61 -15.59
N ILE A 9 -2.34 -1.77 -15.09
CA ILE A 9 -2.49 -2.13 -13.67
C ILE A 9 -1.75 -1.13 -12.78
N VAL A 10 -0.51 -0.78 -13.15
CA VAL A 10 0.29 0.19 -12.40
C VAL A 10 -0.37 1.56 -12.38
N GLU A 11 -0.86 2.06 -13.52
CA GLU A 11 -1.52 3.37 -13.60
C GLU A 11 -2.76 3.43 -12.71
N ARG A 12 -3.65 2.43 -12.80
CA ARG A 12 -4.83 2.36 -11.94
C ARG A 12 -4.50 2.23 -10.46
N TYR A 13 -3.41 1.54 -10.13
CA TYR A 13 -2.96 1.43 -8.75
C TYR A 13 -2.42 2.76 -8.21
N LEU A 14 -1.64 3.50 -9.01
CA LEU A 14 -1.18 4.83 -8.64
C LEU A 14 -2.35 5.81 -8.45
N GLU A 15 -3.40 5.70 -9.27
CA GLU A 15 -4.66 6.44 -9.06
C GLU A 15 -5.33 6.06 -7.73
N ALA A 16 -5.37 4.77 -7.38
CA ALA A 16 -5.93 4.32 -6.10
C ALA A 16 -5.11 4.85 -4.90
N LEU A 17 -3.78 4.92 -5.02
CA LEU A 17 -2.90 5.53 -4.02
C LEU A 17 -3.18 7.03 -3.85
N ASP A 18 -3.37 7.76 -4.95
CA ASP A 18 -3.67 9.19 -4.91
C ASP A 18 -5.04 9.44 -4.25
N GLN A 19 -6.06 8.67 -4.63
CA GLN A 19 -7.40 8.75 -4.05
C GLN A 19 -7.43 8.44 -2.55
N THR A 20 -6.48 7.66 -2.05
CA THR A 20 -6.39 7.27 -0.64
C THR A 20 -5.34 8.05 0.15
N SER A 21 -4.67 9.02 -0.49
CA SER A 21 -3.57 9.79 0.12
C SER A 21 -3.93 10.63 1.34
N HIS A 22 -5.22 10.94 1.51
CA HIS A 22 -5.76 11.71 2.64
C HIS A 22 -6.00 10.85 3.90
N LEU A 23 -5.96 9.52 3.77
CA LEU A 23 -6.16 8.61 4.90
C LEU A 23 -4.90 8.60 5.79
N ILE A 24 -5.09 8.70 7.10
CA ILE A 24 -3.99 8.77 8.07
C ILE A 24 -3.37 7.38 8.25
N ALA A 25 -4.19 6.33 8.28
CA ALA A 25 -3.72 4.95 8.26
C ALA A 25 -4.73 4.02 7.56
N GLY A 26 -4.23 3.02 6.83
CA GLY A 26 -5.02 1.88 6.34
C GLY A 26 -6.10 2.24 5.30
N ALA A 27 -5.82 2.02 4.02
CA ALA A 27 -6.84 2.06 2.97
C ALA A 27 -7.57 0.70 2.88
N PRO A 28 -8.87 0.67 2.55
CA PRO A 28 -9.57 -0.60 2.31
C PRO A 28 -9.06 -1.27 1.03
N GLU A 29 -8.80 -2.58 1.10
CA GLU A 29 -8.31 -3.38 -0.02
C GLU A 29 -9.26 -3.39 -1.21
N SER A 30 -10.58 -3.20 -0.99
CA SER A 30 -11.56 -3.06 -2.08
C SER A 30 -11.35 -1.84 -2.98
N LYS A 31 -10.48 -0.90 -2.59
CA LYS A 31 -10.06 0.22 -3.45
C LYS A 31 -8.98 -0.14 -4.45
N LEU A 32 -8.35 -1.31 -4.30
CA LEU A 32 -7.36 -1.77 -5.27
C LEU A 32 -8.03 -2.12 -6.60
N PRO A 33 -7.35 -1.87 -7.74
CA PRO A 33 -7.89 -2.21 -9.06
C PRO A 33 -7.95 -3.72 -9.32
N CYS A 34 -7.17 -4.50 -8.59
CA CYS A 34 -7.08 -5.96 -8.65
C CYS A 34 -6.30 -6.50 -7.44
N ASP A 35 -6.09 -7.82 -7.40
CA ASP A 35 -5.33 -8.48 -6.33
C ASP A 35 -3.92 -7.91 -6.16
N GLN A 36 -3.47 -7.79 -4.90
CA GLN A 36 -2.14 -7.28 -4.59
C GLN A 36 -1.01 -8.04 -5.29
N SER A 37 -1.15 -9.36 -5.46
CA SER A 37 -0.16 -10.19 -6.18
C SER A 37 0.03 -9.73 -7.63
N LEU A 38 -1.06 -9.42 -8.34
CA LEU A 38 -1.03 -8.92 -9.71
C LEU A 38 -0.40 -7.54 -9.78
N ILE A 39 -0.69 -6.66 -8.82
CA ILE A 39 -0.08 -5.33 -8.76
C ILE A 39 1.43 -5.44 -8.52
N LYS A 40 1.88 -6.33 -7.61
CA LYS A 40 3.30 -6.59 -7.36
C LYS A 40 4.02 -7.05 -8.62
N GLU A 41 3.44 -8.02 -9.35
CA GLU A 41 4.01 -8.50 -10.61
C GLU A 41 4.07 -7.41 -11.68
N ALA A 42 3.00 -6.60 -11.80
CA ALA A 42 2.95 -5.50 -12.75
C ALA A 42 4.03 -4.44 -12.47
N ILE A 43 4.17 -4.02 -11.21
CA ILE A 43 5.21 -3.07 -10.80
C ILE A 43 6.60 -3.63 -11.08
N LYS A 44 6.88 -4.89 -10.72
CA LYS A 44 8.17 -5.54 -11.01
C LYS A 44 8.49 -5.55 -12.50
N LEU A 45 7.51 -5.86 -13.35
CA LEU A 45 7.67 -5.88 -14.81
C LEU A 45 7.96 -4.48 -15.37
N VAL A 46 7.27 -3.45 -14.89
CA VAL A 46 7.53 -2.07 -15.30
C VAL A 46 8.89 -1.60 -14.80
N LEU A 47 9.26 -1.91 -13.56
CA LEU A 47 10.57 -1.59 -12.97
C LEU A 47 11.73 -2.21 -13.76
N ALA A 48 11.61 -3.46 -14.20
CA ALA A 48 12.64 -4.14 -15.00
C ALA A 48 12.97 -3.41 -16.33
N LYS A 49 12.08 -2.53 -16.79
CA LYS A 49 12.24 -1.73 -18.01
C LYS A 49 12.50 -0.26 -17.73
N THR A 50 12.51 0.15 -16.47
CA THR A 50 12.67 1.55 -16.05
C THR A 50 14.11 1.76 -15.57
N SER A 51 14.75 2.85 -16.01
CA SER A 51 16.11 3.18 -15.58
C SER A 51 16.15 3.47 -14.07
N LYS A 52 17.17 2.98 -13.35
CA LYS A 52 17.35 3.23 -11.91
C LYS A 52 17.53 4.71 -11.55
N PHE A 53 17.86 5.55 -12.54
CA PHE A 53 18.03 7.00 -12.38
C PHE A 53 16.77 7.79 -12.77
N ASP A 54 15.71 7.10 -13.21
CA ASP A 54 14.43 7.72 -13.57
C ASP A 54 13.59 7.99 -12.30
N GLU A 55 12.92 9.13 -12.24
CA GLU A 55 11.98 9.46 -11.17
C GLU A 55 10.86 8.42 -11.07
N ARG A 56 10.41 7.88 -12.21
CA ARG A 56 9.41 6.82 -12.27
C ARG A 56 9.89 5.57 -11.53
N PHE A 57 11.19 5.29 -11.51
CA PHE A 57 11.73 4.16 -10.74
C PHE A 57 11.49 4.34 -9.24
N MET A 58 11.80 5.53 -8.72
CA MET A 58 11.61 5.85 -7.30
C MET A 58 10.12 5.82 -6.92
N ILE A 59 9.25 6.37 -7.76
CA ILE A 59 7.79 6.31 -7.58
C ILE A 59 7.31 4.87 -7.49
N LEU A 60 7.78 4.00 -8.38
CA LEU A 60 7.38 2.60 -8.40
C LEU A 60 7.91 1.80 -7.21
N GLN A 61 9.12 2.12 -6.72
CA GLN A 61 9.64 1.52 -5.49
C GLN A 61 8.78 1.90 -4.29
N GLU A 62 8.47 3.19 -4.13
CA GLU A 62 7.62 3.66 -3.05
C GLU A 62 6.20 3.07 -3.16
N ALA A 63 5.62 3.06 -4.35
CA ALA A 63 4.30 2.51 -4.61
C ALA A 63 4.22 1.02 -4.25
N TYR A 64 5.27 0.25 -4.51
CA TYR A 64 5.33 -1.17 -4.14
C TYR A 64 5.24 -1.36 -2.62
N SER A 65 6.03 -0.60 -1.85
CA SER A 65 5.99 -0.67 -0.39
C SER A 65 4.64 -0.21 0.16
N LYS A 66 4.03 0.81 -0.46
CA LYS A 66 2.70 1.33 -0.09
C LYS A 66 1.56 0.34 -0.31
N LEU A 67 1.76 -0.81 -0.97
CA LEU A 67 0.74 -1.86 -0.99
C LEU A 67 0.36 -2.32 0.42
N GLY A 68 1.28 -2.25 1.38
CA GLY A 68 1.01 -2.57 2.78
C GLY A 68 0.03 -1.62 3.47
N LEU A 69 -0.28 -0.47 2.87
CA LEU A 69 -1.35 0.43 3.34
C LEU A 69 -2.74 -0.14 3.07
N PHE A 70 -2.90 -1.00 2.06
CA PHE A 70 -4.19 -1.59 1.72
C PHE A 70 -4.43 -2.83 2.58
N ILE A 71 -5.38 -2.69 3.49
CA ILE A 71 -5.72 -3.68 4.52
C ILE A 71 -7.15 -4.21 4.31
N PRO A 72 -7.53 -5.33 4.94
CA PRO A 72 -8.90 -5.83 4.85
C PRO A 72 -9.92 -4.74 5.19
N ASP A 73 -11.01 -4.68 4.44
CA ASP A 73 -12.02 -3.62 4.57
C ASP A 73 -12.53 -3.45 6.01
N GLN A 74 -12.71 -4.56 6.72
CA GLN A 74 -13.11 -4.54 8.13
C GLN A 74 -12.07 -3.87 9.04
N ASP A 75 -10.78 -4.07 8.78
CA ASP A 75 -9.72 -3.42 9.55
C ASP A 75 -9.62 -1.93 9.18
N ALA A 76 -9.87 -1.55 7.92
CA ALA A 76 -9.96 -0.15 7.50
C ALA A 76 -11.12 0.60 8.17
N GLU A 77 -12.29 -0.03 8.30
CA GLU A 77 -13.43 0.53 9.03
C GLU A 77 -13.09 0.76 10.52
N ILE A 78 -12.41 -0.19 11.14
CA ILE A 78 -11.96 -0.09 12.54
C ILE A 78 -10.96 1.05 12.72
N VAL A 79 -10.04 1.24 11.77
CA VAL A 79 -9.09 2.34 11.78
C VAL A 79 -9.83 3.68 11.67
N ALA A 80 -10.74 3.81 10.70
CA ALA A 80 -11.51 5.04 10.50
C ALA A 80 -12.32 5.44 11.75
N LEU A 81 -13.02 4.49 12.38
CA LEU A 81 -13.78 4.74 13.61
C LEU A 81 -12.86 5.16 14.77
N ALA A 82 -11.70 4.51 14.92
CA ALA A 82 -10.74 4.84 15.96
C ALA A 82 -10.13 6.24 15.76
N GLU A 83 -9.81 6.61 14.53
CA GLU A 83 -9.29 7.94 14.19
C GLU A 83 -10.32 9.04 14.42
N GLU A 84 -11.58 8.83 14.03
CA GLU A 84 -12.67 9.77 14.29
C GLU A 84 -12.84 10.04 15.79
N ALA A 85 -12.74 9.01 16.64
CA ALA A 85 -12.78 9.15 18.08
C ALA A 85 -11.63 10.01 18.63
N VAL A 86 -10.42 9.89 18.08
CA VAL A 86 -9.27 10.73 18.46
C VAL A 86 -9.48 12.17 18.04
N VAL A 87 -9.94 12.40 16.81
CA VAL A 87 -10.15 13.74 16.25
C VAL A 87 -11.24 14.49 17.00
N THR A 88 -12.34 13.82 17.35
CA THR A 88 -13.46 14.42 18.08
C THR A 88 -13.18 14.62 19.56
N MET A 89 -12.18 13.92 20.13
CA MET A 89 -11.86 13.89 21.56
C MET A 89 -13.06 13.53 22.46
N ASP A 90 -14.09 12.87 21.90
CA ASP A 90 -15.29 12.46 22.63
C ASP A 90 -15.13 11.04 23.18
N PRO A 91 -14.92 10.85 24.50
CA PRO A 91 -14.75 9.52 25.08
C PRO A 91 -16.00 8.63 24.98
N LEU A 92 -17.17 9.19 24.60
CA LEU A 92 -18.39 8.43 24.33
C LEU A 92 -18.48 7.94 22.88
N ASN A 93 -17.59 8.41 22.00
CA ASN A 93 -17.52 7.92 20.62
C ASN A 93 -17.19 6.42 20.63
N GLU A 94 -17.99 5.63 19.89
CA GLU A 94 -17.82 4.18 19.85
C GLU A 94 -16.43 3.75 19.39
N GLY A 95 -15.77 4.58 18.57
CA GLY A 95 -14.40 4.42 18.10
C GLY A 95 -13.35 4.25 19.21
N PHE A 96 -13.59 4.77 20.42
CA PHE A 96 -12.66 4.60 21.55
C PHE A 96 -12.41 3.13 21.88
N ARG A 97 -13.40 2.25 21.68
CA ARG A 97 -13.25 0.80 21.92
C ARG A 97 -12.27 0.14 20.95
N TYR A 98 -11.99 0.78 19.82
CA TYR A 98 -11.15 0.26 18.76
C TYR A 98 -9.70 0.77 18.82
N LEU A 99 -9.36 1.73 19.68
CA LEU A 99 -8.00 2.32 19.76
C LEU A 99 -6.89 1.28 19.94
N ALA A 100 -7.10 0.27 20.78
CA ALA A 100 -6.13 -0.81 20.96
C ALA A 100 -5.94 -1.63 19.68
N LYS A 101 -7.03 -1.98 19.00
CA LYS A 101 -6.98 -2.73 17.73
C LYS A 101 -6.39 -1.88 16.60
N HIS A 102 -6.71 -0.60 16.54
CA HIS A 102 -6.08 0.38 15.64
C HIS A 102 -4.56 0.37 15.78
N GLY A 103 -4.03 0.43 17.01
CA GLY A 103 -2.59 0.34 17.25
C GLY A 103 -1.97 -1.00 16.80
N THR A 104 -2.70 -2.12 16.90
CA THR A 104 -2.28 -3.41 16.36
C THR A 104 -2.25 -3.41 14.83
N ILE A 105 -3.28 -2.85 14.18
CA ILE A 105 -3.37 -2.74 12.72
C ILE A 105 -2.24 -1.86 12.18
N GLN A 106 -1.96 -0.71 12.81
CA GLN A 106 -0.86 0.17 12.41
C GLN A 106 0.51 -0.55 12.46
N LYS A 107 0.76 -1.34 13.49
CA LYS A 107 1.99 -2.15 13.57
C LYS A 107 2.06 -3.20 12.46
N LYS A 108 0.92 -3.80 12.09
CA LYS A 108 0.84 -4.75 10.99
C LYS A 108 1.13 -4.07 9.65
N ILE A 109 0.52 -2.92 9.38
CA ILE A 109 0.80 -2.09 8.19
C ILE A 109 2.30 -1.81 8.08
N GLN A 110 2.93 -1.34 9.16
CA GLN A 110 4.37 -1.06 9.18
C GLN A 110 5.22 -2.30 8.88
N ALA A 111 4.86 -3.45 9.47
CA ALA A 111 5.55 -4.72 9.22
C ALA A 111 5.38 -5.18 7.76
N ASP A 112 4.17 -5.08 7.20
CA ASP A 112 3.86 -5.48 5.83
C ASP A 112 4.60 -4.58 4.82
N MET A 113 4.62 -3.25 5.05
CA MET A 113 5.40 -2.30 4.23
C MET A 113 6.90 -2.60 4.28
N PHE A 114 7.44 -2.98 5.45
CA PHE A 114 8.83 -3.39 5.59
C PHE A 114 9.13 -4.67 4.78
N ILE A 115 8.29 -5.70 4.92
CA ILE A 115 8.43 -6.95 4.16
C ILE A 115 8.40 -6.70 2.65
N LEU A 116 7.47 -5.86 2.19
CA LEU A 116 7.36 -5.50 0.76
C LEU A 116 8.58 -4.75 0.25
N THR A 117 9.15 -3.86 1.07
CA THR A 117 10.38 -3.14 0.75
C THR A 117 11.55 -4.11 0.58
N GLU A 118 11.72 -5.04 1.53
CA GLU A 118 12.76 -6.06 1.47
C GLU A 118 12.59 -7.00 0.28
N GLU A 119 11.35 -7.44 0.02
CA GLU A 119 11.04 -8.26 -1.15
C GLU A 119 11.42 -7.56 -2.46
N LEU A 120 11.14 -6.26 -2.58
CA LEU A 120 11.50 -5.51 -3.78
C LEU A 120 13.01 -5.29 -3.88
N ASN A 121 13.68 -4.99 -2.78
CA ASN A 121 15.13 -4.83 -2.75
C ASN A 121 15.87 -6.10 -3.20
N GLN A 122 15.37 -7.28 -2.77
CA GLN A 122 15.89 -8.57 -3.22
C GLN A 122 15.69 -8.76 -4.73
N TYR A 123 14.51 -8.41 -5.25
CA TYR A 123 14.25 -8.45 -6.69
C TYR A 123 15.18 -7.54 -7.49
N ILE A 124 15.36 -6.29 -7.07
CA ILE A 124 16.20 -5.31 -7.76
C ILE A 124 17.69 -5.71 -7.72
N SER A 125 18.14 -6.26 -6.59
CA SER A 125 19.52 -6.74 -6.44
C SER A 125 19.77 -7.97 -7.33
N GLY A 126 18.83 -8.92 -7.37
CA GLY A 126 18.95 -10.10 -8.23
C GLY A 126 19.00 -9.79 -9.74
N GLN A 127 18.42 -8.67 -10.18
CA GLN A 127 18.56 -8.21 -11.57
C GLN A 127 19.92 -7.58 -11.89
N ALA A 128 20.69 -7.13 -10.90
CA ALA A 128 22.02 -6.56 -11.14
C ALA A 128 23.07 -7.65 -11.44
N ASP A 129 22.79 -8.90 -11.06
CA ASP A 129 23.68 -10.06 -11.22
C ASP A 129 23.35 -10.94 -12.44
N SER A 130 22.33 -10.56 -13.24
CA SER A 130 21.86 -11.28 -14.44
C SER A 130 22.24 -10.57 -15.73
#